data_AF-F9YPM5-F1
#
_entry.id   AF-F9YPM5-F1
#
_cell.length_a   1.000
_cell.length_b   1.000
_cell.length_c   1.000
_cell.angle_alpha   90.00
_cell.angle_beta   90.00
_cell.angle_gamma   90.00
#
_symmetry.space_group_name_H-M   'P 1'
#
loop_
_entity.id
_entity.type
_entity.pdbx_description
1 polymer ?
#
loop_
_entity_poly.entity_id
_entity_poly.type
_entity_poly.pdbx_seq_one_letter_code
_entity_poly.pdbx_strand_id
1 'polypeptide(L)'
;MNLDALLEFNKKLIQFKKALYEYSSEINQALNRLERDGWKDEKFSEYKVAFDKYIKLLEPLGQELEQMEKTMQIKWVPFIRKHLENKNLPK
;
A
#
# COMPACT_ATOMS: atom_id res chain seq x y z
N MET A 1 -16.43 -12.31 16.35
CA MET A 1 -15.44 -11.80 15.36
C MET A 1 -16.12 -11.81 13.99
N ASN A 2 -16.22 -10.66 13.33
CA ASN A 2 -16.88 -10.55 12.02
C ASN A 2 -15.83 -10.81 10.91
N LEU A 3 -15.89 -12.00 10.30
CA LEU A 3 -14.90 -12.44 9.32
C LEU A 3 -15.01 -11.68 7.99
N ASP A 4 -16.21 -11.22 7.62
CA ASP A 4 -16.42 -10.37 6.44
C ASP A 4 -15.77 -8.99 6.64
N ALA A 5 -15.89 -8.42 7.84
CA ALA A 5 -15.22 -7.17 8.17
C ALA A 5 -13.69 -7.28 8.07
N LEU A 6 -13.11 -8.45 8.40
CA LEU A 6 -11.68 -8.70 8.27
C LEU A 6 -11.25 -8.80 6.79
N LEU A 7 -12.08 -9.40 5.93
CA LEU A 7 -11.84 -9.46 4.49
C LEU A 7 -11.93 -8.06 3.85
N GLU A 8 -12.91 -7.25 4.24
CA GLU A 8 -13.04 -5.87 3.78
C GLU A 8 -11.87 -4.99 4.27
N PHE A 9 -11.46 -5.16 5.53
CA PHE A 9 -10.27 -4.48 6.05
C PHE A 9 -9.01 -4.84 5.22
N ASN A 10 -8.81 -6.12 4.91
CA ASN A 10 -7.70 -6.56 4.06
C ASN A 10 -7.75 -5.93 2.65
N LYS A 11 -8.93 -5.85 2.03
CA LYS A 11 -9.09 -5.16 0.74
C LYS A 11 -8.66 -3.69 0.83
N LYS A 12 -9.06 -2.97 1.88
CA LYS A 12 -8.67 -1.57 2.10
C LYS A 12 -7.17 -1.41 2.29
N LEU A 13 -6.51 -2.32 3.01
CA LEU A 13 -5.06 -2.32 3.17
C LEU A 13 -4.33 -2.51 1.84
N ILE A 14 -4.80 -3.43 1.00
CA ILE A 14 -4.23 -3.65 -0.34
C ILE A 14 -4.39 -2.39 -1.21
N GLN A 15 -5.56 -1.76 -1.17
CA GLN A 15 -5.81 -0.50 -1.88
C GLN A 15 -4.90 0.62 -1.40
N PHE A 16 -4.76 0.78 -0.07
CA PHE A 16 -3.88 1.78 0.52
C PHE A 16 -2.42 1.55 0.12
N LYS A 17 -1.93 0.31 0.16
CA LYS A 17 -0.58 -0.06 -0.29
C LYS A 17 -0.35 0.33 -1.75
N LYS A 18 -1.32 0.02 -2.64
CA LYS A 18 -1.24 0.38 -4.06
C LYS A 18 -1.16 1.89 -4.26
N ALA A 19 -2.04 2.64 -3.61
CA ALA A 19 -2.06 4.09 -3.68
C ALA A 19 -0.74 4.71 -3.20
N LEU A 20 -0.13 4.17 -2.14
CA LEU A 20 1.16 4.64 -1.62
C LEU A 20 2.28 4.51 -2.66
N TYR A 21 2.36 3.36 -3.36
CA TYR A 21 3.35 3.17 -4.43
C TYR A 21 3.06 4.01 -5.67
N GLU A 22 1.79 4.12 -6.06
CA GLU A 22 1.33 4.90 -7.21
C GLU A 22 1.67 6.38 -7.03
N TYR A 23 1.24 6.99 -5.92
CA TYR A 23 1.52 8.40 -5.65
C TYR A 23 3.01 8.69 -5.49
N SER A 24 3.78 7.78 -4.88
CA SER A 24 5.24 7.91 -4.81
C SER A 24 5.87 7.95 -6.22
N SER A 25 5.40 7.08 -7.13
CA SER A 25 5.85 7.07 -8.52
C SER A 25 5.44 8.35 -9.27
N GLU A 26 4.19 8.77 -9.13
CA GLU A 26 3.66 9.98 -9.79
C GLU A 26 4.41 11.24 -9.35
N ILE A 27 4.67 11.39 -8.04
CA ILE A 27 5.43 12.53 -7.50
C ILE A 27 6.85 12.52 -8.05
N ASN A 28 7.53 11.38 -8.06
CA ASN A 28 8.87 11.27 -8.63
C ASN A 28 8.91 11.62 -10.13
N GLN A 29 7.92 11.16 -10.89
CA GLN A 29 7.79 11.53 -12.30
C GLN A 29 7.54 13.03 -12.48
N ALA A 30 6.69 13.63 -11.65
CA ALA A 30 6.41 15.06 -11.68
C ALA A 30 7.66 15.89 -11.36
N LEU A 31 8.41 15.52 -10.31
CA LEU A 31 9.67 16.16 -9.94
C LEU A 31 10.71 16.07 -11.07
N ASN A 32 10.86 14.90 -11.69
CA ASN A 32 11.77 14.71 -12.82
C ASN A 32 11.38 15.55 -14.05
N ARG A 33 10.07 15.70 -14.31
CA ARG A 33 9.58 16.58 -15.39
C ARG A 33 9.92 18.04 -15.10
N LEU A 34 9.65 18.50 -13.87
CA LEU A 34 9.96 19.87 -13.46
C LEU A 34 11.46 20.19 -13.56
N GLU A 35 12.32 19.25 -13.15
CA GLU A 35 13.78 19.38 -13.29
C GLU A 35 14.23 19.49 -14.75
N ARG A 36 13.66 18.64 -15.62
CA ARG A 36 13.92 18.64 -17.06
C ARG A 36 13.43 19.94 -17.71
N ASP A 37 12.27 20.43 -17.29
CA ASP A 37 11.63 21.63 -17.82
C ASP A 37 12.28 22.92 -17.27
N GLY A 38 13.30 22.78 -16.42
CA GLY A 38 14.24 23.85 -16.06
C GLY A 38 14.14 24.36 -14.62
N TRP A 39 13.26 23.82 -13.80
CA TRP A 39 13.18 24.21 -12.39
C TRP A 39 14.31 23.56 -11.59
N LYS A 40 15.33 24.35 -11.23
CA LYS A 40 16.57 23.90 -10.59
C LYS A 40 17.06 24.84 -9.48
N ASP A 41 16.17 25.63 -8.91
CA ASP A 41 16.52 26.54 -7.83
C ASP A 41 16.70 25.80 -6.49
N GLU A 42 17.06 26.55 -5.45
CA GLU A 42 17.23 26.02 -4.10
C GLU A 42 15.92 25.42 -3.57
N LYS A 43 14.76 26.00 -3.93
CA LYS A 43 13.45 25.49 -3.53
C LYS A 43 13.12 24.15 -4.15
N PHE A 44 13.41 23.96 -5.43
CA PHE A 44 13.30 22.66 -6.08
C PHE A 44 14.12 21.59 -5.34
N SER A 45 15.37 21.93 -4.99
CA SER A 45 16.26 21.02 -4.26
C SER A 45 15.74 20.68 -2.86
N GLU A 46 15.24 21.67 -2.11
CA GLU A 46 14.58 21.47 -0.81
C GLU A 46 13.39 20.51 -0.94
N TYR A 47 12.51 20.74 -1.92
CA TYR A 47 11.33 19.89 -2.16
C TYR A 47 11.74 18.46 -2.52
N LYS A 48 12.68 18.28 -3.46
CA LYS A 48 13.16 16.95 -3.88
C LYS A 48 13.73 16.17 -2.69
N VAL A 49 14.58 16.80 -1.88
CA VAL A 49 15.15 16.18 -0.67
C VAL A 49 14.07 15.83 0.36
N ALA A 50 13.11 16.71 0.60
CA ALA A 50 12.01 16.46 1.51
C ALA A 50 11.13 15.29 1.04
N PHE A 51 10.76 15.25 -0.25
CA PHE A 51 9.99 14.16 -0.83
C PHE A 51 10.73 12.83 -0.77
N ASP A 52 12.01 12.78 -1.14
CA ASP A 52 12.83 11.57 -1.04
C ASP A 52 12.88 11.05 0.40
N LYS A 53 12.99 11.95 1.38
CA LYS A 53 12.95 11.60 2.80
C LYS A 53 11.60 10.99 3.19
N TYR A 54 10.49 11.62 2.82
CA TYR A 54 9.16 11.10 3.18
C TYR A 54 8.83 9.79 2.49
N ILE A 55 9.20 9.61 1.22
CA ILE A 55 9.03 8.34 0.51
C ILE A 55 9.80 7.21 1.23
N LYS A 56 11.05 7.45 1.61
CA LYS A 56 11.84 6.48 2.38
C LYS A 56 11.23 6.13 3.74
N LEU A 57 10.57 7.09 4.40
CA LEU A 57 9.85 6.81 5.66
C LEU A 57 8.60 5.94 5.43
N LEU A 58 8.03 5.96 4.24
CA LEU A 58 6.86 5.17 3.87
C LEU A 58 7.20 3.78 3.33
N GLU A 59 8.44 3.54 2.90
CA GLU A 59 8.89 2.22 2.42
C GLU A 59 8.68 1.09 3.44
N PRO A 60 9.04 1.23 4.73
CA PRO A 60 8.79 0.18 5.72
C PRO A 60 7.30 -0.13 5.87
N LEU A 61 6.44 0.90 5.84
CA LEU A 61 4.99 0.70 5.89
C LEU A 61 4.50 -0.08 4.66
N GLY A 62 5.01 0.22 3.47
CA GLY A 62 4.70 -0.56 2.26
C GLY A 62 5.11 -2.03 2.37
N GLN A 63 6.30 -2.30 2.92
CA GLN A 63 6.82 -3.66 3.14
C GLN A 63 5.97 -4.43 4.16
N GLU A 64 5.60 -3.83 5.28
CA GLU A 64 4.72 -4.42 6.29
C GLU A 64 3.33 -4.75 5.71
N LEU A 65 2.77 -3.83 4.92
CA LEU A 65 1.50 -4.06 4.22
C LEU A 65 1.60 -5.21 3.20
N GLU A 66 2.74 -5.37 2.53
CA GLU A 66 2.98 -6.49 1.62
C GLU A 66 3.10 -7.83 2.36
N GLN A 67 3.80 -7.87 3.49
CA GLN A 67 3.88 -9.06 4.33
C GLN A 67 2.51 -9.45 4.89
N MET A 68 1.73 -8.46 5.33
CA MET A 68 0.37 -8.67 5.80
C MET A 68 -0.53 -9.19 4.69
N GLU A 69 -0.46 -8.63 3.48
CA GLU A 69 -1.20 -9.13 2.31
C GLU A 69 -0.84 -10.60 2.00
N LYS A 70 0.45 -10.94 1.98
CA LYS A 70 0.91 -12.33 1.76
C LYS A 70 0.36 -13.26 2.84
N THR A 71 0.43 -12.85 4.10
CA THR A 71 -0.09 -13.63 5.24
C THR A 71 -1.60 -13.82 5.13
N MET A 72 -2.33 -12.78 4.73
CA MET A 72 -3.77 -12.86 4.51
C MET A 72 -4.12 -13.80 3.36
N GLN A 73 -3.43 -13.71 2.23
CA GLN A 73 -3.70 -14.56 1.06
C GLN A 73 -3.34 -16.04 1.30
N ILE A 74 -2.21 -16.32 1.94
CA ILE A 74 -1.71 -17.70 2.13
C ILE A 74 -2.45 -18.41 3.27
N LYS A 75 -2.65 -17.74 4.40
CA LYS A 75 -3.11 -18.38 5.63
C LYS A 75 -4.56 -18.07 5.95
N TRP A 76 -4.91 -16.78 6.00
CA TRP A 76 -6.18 -16.36 6.61
C TRP A 76 -7.37 -16.44 5.68
N VAL A 77 -7.27 -15.97 4.43
CA VAL A 77 -8.36 -16.04 3.46
C VAL A 77 -8.82 -17.48 3.22
N PRO A 78 -7.93 -18.47 2.98
CA PRO A 78 -8.34 -19.86 2.85
C PRO A 78 -8.99 -20.42 4.11
N PHE A 79 -8.43 -20.11 5.29
CA PHE A 79 -8.99 -20.53 6.58
C PHE A 79 -10.40 -19.97 6.80
N ILE A 80 -10.60 -18.67 6.54
CA ILE A 80 -11.87 -17.97 6.68
C ILE A 80 -12.92 -18.58 5.74
N ARG A 81 -12.57 -18.79 4.46
CA ARG A 81 -13.47 -19.41 3.47
C ARG A 81 -13.91 -20.80 3.92
N LYS A 82 -12.96 -21.66 4.31
CA LYS A 82 -13.26 -23.00 4.82
C LYS A 82 -14.16 -22.97 6.07
N HIS A 83 -13.93 -22.01 6.98
CA HIS A 83 -14.75 -21.87 8.18
C HIS A 83 -16.18 -21.40 7.87
N LEU A 84 -16.35 -20.51 6.89
CA LEU A 84 -17.66 -20.05 6.44
C LEU A 84 -18.43 -21.15 5.68
N GLU A 85 -17.75 -21.91 4.81
CA GLU A 85 -18.33 -23.05 4.10
C GLU A 85 -18.85 -24.13 5.08
N ASN A 86 -18.05 -24.48 6.09
CA ASN A 86 -18.43 -25.47 7.09
C ASN A 86 -19.61 -25.04 7.97
N LYS A 87 -19.86 -23.75 8.13
CA LYS A 87 -21.03 -23.23 8.87
C LYS A 87 -22.32 -23.28 8.08
N ASN A 88 -22.25 -23.35 6.75
CA ASN A 88 -23.39 -23.34 5.85
C ASN A 88 -23.85 -24.75 5.42
N LEU A 89 -23.21 -25.81 5.90
CA LEU A 89 -23.66 -27.18 5.66
C LEU A 89 -24.85 -27.51 6.58
N PRO A 90 -25.95 -28.07 6.06
CA PRO A 90 -27.05 -28.54 6.89
C PRO A 90 -26.54 -29.66 7.81
N LYS A 91 -26.94 -29.59 9.10
CA LYS A 91 -26.62 -30.60 10.11
C LYS A 91 -27.19 -31.97 9.77
#